data_AF-A0A5R9LTP7-F1
#
_entry.id   AF-A0A5R9LTP7-F1
#
_cell.length_a   1.000
_cell.length_b   1.000
_cell.length_c   1.000
_cell.angle_alpha   90.00
_cell.angle_beta   90.00
_cell.angle_gamma   90.00
#
_symmetry.space_group_name_H-M   'P 1'
#
loop_
_entity.id
_entity.type
_entity.pdbx_description
1 polymer ?
#
loop_
_entity_poly.entity_id
_entity_poly.type
_entity_poly.pdbx_seq_one_letter_code
_entity_poly.pdbx_strand_id
1 'polypeptide(L)'
;MLILPFLAGPLFLALGLVLGIDNGTARLHFSDAQKVSAVVTSAEYVKPQFKQSASRVRVALLVDGRQVVASIDDVASAPDGLSAGDSVIVLADQARSGHALFPSQLGWEKMALPGGFIGAGLFTSIAAGVSASRAVRTRHGR
;
A
#
# COMPACT_ATOMS: atom_id res chain seq x y z
N MET A 1 -24.43 22.25 -17.04
CA MET A 1 -23.21 21.42 -16.91
C MET A 1 -23.18 20.77 -15.52
N LEU A 2 -23.90 19.66 -15.31
CA LEU A 2 -23.98 18.96 -14.01
C LEU A 2 -23.35 17.55 -14.02
N ILE A 3 -22.86 17.10 -15.18
CA ILE A 3 -22.40 15.72 -15.40
C ILE A 3 -20.98 15.49 -14.84
N LEU A 4 -20.12 16.52 -14.92
CA LEU A 4 -18.73 16.43 -14.50
C LEU A 4 -18.53 16.09 -12.99
N PRO A 5 -19.20 16.77 -12.03
CA PRO A 5 -19.03 16.45 -10.62
C PRO A 5 -19.64 15.09 -10.22
N PHE A 6 -20.67 14.63 -10.94
CA PHE A 6 -21.30 13.32 -10.71
C PHE A 6 -20.39 12.15 -11.13
N LEU A 7 -19.53 12.36 -12.14
CA LEU A 7 -18.55 11.37 -12.59
C LEU A 7 -17.23 11.47 -11.82
N ALA A 8 -16.83 12.68 -11.42
CA ALA A 8 -15.58 12.90 -10.69
C ALA A 8 -15.54 12.10 -9.38
N GLY A 9 -16.58 12.17 -8.56
CA GLY A 9 -16.61 11.47 -7.27
C GLY A 9 -16.36 9.96 -7.36
N PRO A 10 -17.17 9.21 -8.15
CA PRO A 10 -16.94 7.79 -8.40
C PRO A 10 -15.56 7.48 -8.99
N LEU A 11 -15.04 8.34 -9.88
CA LEU A 11 -13.72 8.15 -10.47
C LEU A 11 -12.60 8.28 -9.43
N PHE A 12 -12.64 9.32 -8.59
CA PHE A 12 -11.70 9.52 -7.48
C PHE A 12 -11.78 8.37 -6.47
N LEU A 13 -12.98 7.88 -6.15
CA LEU A 13 -13.18 6.70 -5.31
C LEU A 13 -12.54 5.45 -5.92
N ALA A 14 -12.80 5.18 -7.20
CA ALA A 14 -12.26 4.01 -7.90
C ALA A 14 -10.72 4.06 -7.94
N LEU A 15 -10.14 5.22 -8.26
CA LEU A 15 -8.69 5.44 -8.23
C LEU A 15 -8.11 5.20 -6.84
N GLY A 16 -8.73 5.77 -5.79
CA GLY A 16 -8.28 5.59 -4.42
C GLY A 16 -8.33 4.13 -3.95
N LEU A 17 -9.37 3.39 -4.36
CA LEU A 17 -9.48 1.96 -4.08
C LEU A 17 -8.40 1.16 -4.82
N VAL A 18 -8.24 1.35 -6.13
CA VAL A 18 -7.23 0.65 -6.93
C VAL A 18 -5.82 0.88 -6.37
N LEU A 19 -5.50 2.12 -6.01
CA LEU A 19 -4.20 2.47 -5.42
C LEU A 19 -4.03 1.96 -3.98
N GLY A 20 -5.13 1.70 -3.27
CA GLY A 20 -5.13 1.28 -1.86
C GLY A 20 -5.18 -0.24 -1.66
N ILE A 21 -5.59 -1.03 -2.66
CA ILE A 21 -5.81 -2.48 -2.53
C ILE A 21 -4.53 -3.18 -2.05
N ASP A 22 -3.40 -2.99 -2.72
CA ASP A 22 -2.17 -3.72 -2.40
C ASP A 22 -1.63 -3.38 -1.01
N ASN A 23 -1.74 -2.12 -0.59
CA ASN A 23 -1.35 -1.70 0.76
C ASN A 23 -2.37 -2.21 1.81
N GLY A 24 -3.66 -2.24 1.45
CA GLY A 24 -4.71 -2.79 2.30
C GLY A 24 -4.54 -4.29 2.55
N THR A 25 -4.27 -5.07 1.51
CA THR A 25 -4.03 -6.52 1.63
C THR A 25 -2.73 -6.79 2.38
N ALA A 26 -1.65 -6.05 2.10
CA ALA A 26 -0.41 -6.14 2.86
C ALA A 26 -0.64 -5.84 4.35
N ARG A 27 -1.42 -4.81 4.68
CA ARG A 27 -1.78 -4.53 6.08
C ARG A 27 -2.63 -5.61 6.72
N LEU A 28 -3.58 -6.21 6.01
CA LEU A 28 -4.38 -7.30 6.56
C LEU A 28 -3.51 -8.52 6.91
N HIS A 29 -2.53 -8.85 6.07
CA HIS A 29 -1.62 -9.98 6.33
C HIS A 29 -0.52 -9.66 7.34
N PHE A 30 -0.02 -8.43 7.36
CA PHE A 30 1.17 -8.07 8.16
C PHE A 30 0.88 -7.13 9.34
N SER A 31 -0.39 -6.80 9.64
CA SER A 31 -0.76 -5.95 10.79
C SER A 31 -0.41 -6.60 12.13
N ASP A 32 -0.63 -7.92 12.22
CA ASP A 32 -0.31 -8.72 13.41
C ASP A 32 1.02 -9.50 13.24
N ALA A 33 1.73 -9.29 12.13
CA ALA A 33 2.98 -10.00 11.86
C ALA A 33 4.08 -9.61 12.86
N GLN A 34 4.86 -10.61 13.26
CA GLN A 34 5.94 -10.41 14.20
C GLN A 34 7.10 -9.68 13.52
N LYS A 35 7.70 -8.72 14.24
CA LYS A 35 8.97 -8.11 13.85
C LYS A 35 10.10 -9.08 14.20
N VAL A 36 10.82 -9.54 13.19
CA VAL A 36 11.90 -10.51 13.33
C VAL A 36 13.19 -9.92 12.76
N SER A 37 14.31 -10.16 13.46
CA SER A 37 15.63 -9.83 12.94
C SER A 37 15.99 -10.80 11.83
N ALA A 38 16.39 -10.27 10.68
CA ALA A 38 16.79 -11.04 9.53
C ALA A 38 18.15 -10.55 9.01
N VAL A 39 18.81 -11.39 8.25
CA VAL A 39 20.06 -11.08 7.54
C VAL A 39 19.79 -11.19 6.06
N VAL A 40 20.14 -10.16 5.30
CA VAL A 40 20.02 -10.18 3.84
C VAL A 40 20.93 -11.27 3.29
N THR A 41 20.37 -12.22 2.55
CA THR A 41 21.15 -13.29 1.91
C THR A 41 21.50 -12.94 0.47
N SER A 42 20.60 -12.26 -0.23
CA SER A 42 20.84 -11.78 -1.58
C SER A 42 19.97 -10.57 -1.88
N ALA A 43 20.53 -9.55 -2.53
CA ALA A 43 19.80 -8.44 -3.12
C ALA A 43 20.21 -8.29 -4.59
N GLU A 44 19.28 -8.56 -5.49
CA GLU A 44 19.47 -8.40 -6.93
C GLU A 44 18.91 -7.03 -7.33
N TYR A 45 19.75 -6.21 -7.96
CA TYR A 45 19.36 -4.91 -8.50
C TYR A 45 19.36 -4.99 -10.02
N VAL A 46 18.19 -4.80 -10.61
CA VAL A 46 18.12 -4.39 -12.01
C VAL A 46 18.45 -2.91 -12.04
N LYS A 47 19.36 -2.47 -12.90
CA LYS A 47 19.63 -1.03 -13.08
C LYS A 47 18.42 -0.36 -13.75
N PRO A 48 17.88 0.74 -13.20
CA PRO A 48 17.43 1.82 -14.08
C PRO A 48 17.85 3.23 -13.61
N GLN A 49 17.73 4.16 -14.55
CA GLN A 49 18.39 5.46 -14.71
C GLN A 49 18.21 6.53 -13.62
N PHE A 50 17.51 6.27 -12.50
CA PHE A 50 17.25 7.28 -11.45
C PHE A 50 17.23 6.76 -10.00
N LYS A 51 16.96 5.47 -9.75
CA LYS A 51 16.92 4.88 -8.40
C LYS A 51 17.28 3.39 -8.48
N GLN A 52 18.15 2.91 -7.59
CA GLN A 52 18.53 1.49 -7.52
C GLN A 52 17.45 0.68 -6.81
N SER A 53 16.30 0.50 -7.45
CA SER A 53 15.27 -0.40 -6.92
C SER A 53 15.71 -1.84 -7.14
N ALA A 54 15.78 -2.62 -6.06
CA ALA A 54 16.05 -4.04 -6.17
C ALA A 54 14.93 -4.72 -6.99
N SER A 55 15.30 -5.68 -7.83
CA SER A 55 14.33 -6.56 -8.52
C SER A 55 13.92 -7.73 -7.64
N ARG A 56 14.79 -8.13 -6.71
CA ARG A 56 14.54 -9.21 -5.76
C ARG A 56 15.40 -9.03 -4.52
N VAL A 57 14.81 -9.20 -3.34
CA VAL A 57 15.53 -9.26 -2.06
C VAL A 57 15.14 -10.53 -1.34
N ARG A 58 16.13 -11.29 -0.87
CA ARG A 58 15.96 -12.46 -0.01
C ARG A 58 16.63 -12.21 1.32
N VAL A 59 15.97 -12.64 2.38
CA VAL A 59 16.43 -12.52 3.76
C VAL A 59 16.39 -13.88 4.43
N ALA A 60 17.39 -14.19 5.23
CA ALA A 60 17.36 -15.31 6.17
C ALA A 60 16.88 -14.80 7.53
N LEU A 61 15.88 -15.46 8.08
CA LEU A 61 15.29 -15.15 9.37
C LEU A 61 15.23 -16.42 10.23
N LEU A 62 15.20 -16.23 11.54
CA LEU A 62 14.97 -17.30 12.50
C LEU A 62 13.50 -17.26 12.95
N VAL A 63 12.73 -18.28 12.57
CA VAL A 63 11.34 -18.46 13.01
C VAL A 63 11.30 -19.74 13.83
N ASP A 64 10.88 -19.64 15.09
CA ASP A 64 10.79 -20.76 16.03
C ASP A 64 12.09 -21.60 16.12
N GLY A 65 13.23 -20.92 16.10
CA GLY A 65 14.56 -21.55 16.17
C GLY A 65 15.02 -22.23 14.87
N ARG A 66 14.26 -22.11 13.78
CA ARG A 66 14.63 -22.64 12.45
C ARG A 66 15.00 -21.50 11.51
N GLN A 67 16.06 -21.71 10.74
CA GLN A 67 16.46 -20.77 9.70
C GLN A 67 15.54 -20.93 8.49
N VAL A 68 14.87 -19.84 8.10
CA VAL A 68 13.96 -19.77 6.96
C VAL A 68 14.46 -18.68 6.03
N VAL A 69 14.40 -18.93 4.73
CA VAL A 69 14.66 -17.91 3.71
C VAL A 69 13.32 -17.38 3.23
N ALA A 70 13.11 -16.06 3.34
CA ALA A 70 11.94 -15.39 2.80
C ALA A 70 12.30 -14.41 1.68
N SER A 71 11.37 -14.24 0.75
CA SER A 71 11.40 -13.19 -0.26
C SER A 71 10.66 -11.96 0.25
N ILE A 72 11.18 -10.77 -0.07
CA ILE A 72 10.46 -9.52 0.17
C ILE A 72 9.39 -9.34 -0.92
N ASP A 73 8.14 -9.11 -0.52
CA ASP A 73 7.00 -9.01 -1.46
C ASP A 73 7.01 -7.69 -2.24
N ASP A 74 7.16 -6.55 -1.56
CA ASP A 74 7.24 -5.23 -2.20
C ASP A 74 8.71 -4.81 -2.36
N VAL A 75 9.38 -5.27 -3.41
CA VAL A 75 10.79 -4.90 -3.61
C VAL A 75 10.95 -3.44 -4.06
N ALA A 76 9.92 -2.86 -4.68
CA ALA A 76 9.96 -1.48 -5.19
C ALA A 76 9.99 -0.43 -4.07
N SER A 77 9.32 -0.72 -2.95
CA SER A 77 9.39 0.13 -1.74
C SER A 77 10.46 -0.31 -0.75
N ALA A 78 11.33 -1.27 -1.08
CA ALA A 78 12.39 -1.71 -0.18
C ALA A 78 13.44 -0.60 0.03
N PRO A 79 14.18 -0.61 1.15
CA PRO A 79 15.35 0.25 1.32
C PRO A 79 16.36 0.04 0.20
N ASP A 80 16.92 1.13 -0.31
CA ASP A 80 17.98 1.10 -1.32
C ASP A 80 19.31 0.66 -0.66
N GLY A 81 20.20 0.03 -1.43
CA GLY A 81 21.58 -0.25 -1.01
C GLY A 81 21.78 -1.47 -0.09
N LEU A 82 20.75 -2.26 0.15
CA LEU A 82 20.85 -3.55 0.84
C LEU A 82 21.87 -4.47 0.16
N SER A 83 22.76 -5.05 0.95
CA SER A 83 23.81 -5.98 0.55
C SER A 83 23.73 -7.27 1.36
N ALA A 84 24.28 -8.36 0.81
CA ALA A 84 24.34 -9.63 1.54
C ALA A 84 25.16 -9.47 2.83
N GLY A 85 24.61 -9.96 3.95
CA GLY A 85 25.17 -9.81 5.30
C GLY A 85 24.56 -8.69 6.13
N ASP A 86 23.79 -7.77 5.51
CA ASP A 86 23.14 -6.68 6.25
C ASP A 86 22.08 -7.21 7.22
N SER A 87 22.11 -6.71 8.45
CA SER A 87 21.06 -7.00 9.44
C SER A 87 19.90 -6.03 9.28
N VAL A 88 18.69 -6.58 9.13
CA VAL A 88 17.47 -5.81 8.90
C VAL A 88 16.34 -6.33 9.79
N ILE A 89 15.35 -5.49 10.04
CA ILE A 89 14.09 -5.89 10.68
C ILE A 89 13.04 -6.07 9.60
N VAL A 90 12.41 -7.24 9.58
CA VAL A 90 11.29 -7.56 8.67
C VAL A 90 10.08 -8.00 9.47
N LEU A 91 8.91 -7.85 8.86
CA LEU A 91 7.66 -8.44 9.28
C LEU A 91 7.55 -9.81 8.62
N ALA A 92 7.46 -10.85 9.43
CA ALA A 92 7.26 -12.21 8.97
C ALA A 92 5.87 -12.68 9.41
N ASP A 93 5.04 -13.06 8.44
CA ASP A 93 3.73 -13.65 8.71
C ASP A 93 3.87 -15.18 8.75
N GLN A 94 3.49 -15.80 9.87
CA GLN A 94 3.52 -17.26 10.02
C GLN A 94 2.54 -17.95 9.06
N ALA A 95 1.44 -17.27 8.70
CA ALA A 95 0.47 -17.81 7.74
C ALA A 95 1.00 -17.82 6.30
N ARG A 96 2.02 -17.01 5.99
CA ARG A 96 2.68 -16.93 4.67
C ARG A 96 4.18 -17.19 4.79
N SER A 97 4.53 -18.40 5.21
CA SER A 97 5.93 -18.84 5.29
C SER A 97 6.66 -18.61 3.96
N GLY A 98 7.80 -17.92 4.00
CA GLY A 98 8.58 -17.58 2.81
C GLY A 98 8.34 -16.18 2.25
N HIS A 99 7.43 -15.41 2.85
CA HIS A 99 7.20 -14.00 2.52
C HIS A 99 7.55 -13.10 3.70
N ALA A 100 8.14 -11.96 3.40
CA ALA A 100 8.49 -10.95 4.39
C ALA A 100 8.29 -9.54 3.83
N LEU A 101 8.17 -8.56 4.71
CA LEU A 101 7.90 -7.18 4.35
C LEU A 101 8.67 -6.24 5.28
N PHE A 102 9.21 -5.13 4.79
CA PHE A 102 9.88 -4.16 5.67
C PHE A 102 8.84 -3.33 6.43
N PRO A 103 9.03 -3.02 7.71
CA PRO A 103 8.06 -2.22 8.47
C PRO A 103 7.75 -0.86 7.84
N SER A 104 8.73 -0.23 7.18
CA SER A 104 8.56 1.04 6.45
C SER A 104 7.57 0.95 5.28
N GLN A 105 7.30 -0.25 4.77
CA GLN A 105 6.39 -0.46 3.65
C GLN A 105 4.91 -0.42 4.10
N LEU A 106 4.64 -0.63 5.38
CA LEU A 106 3.31 -0.44 5.97
C LEU A 106 3.08 0.99 6.50
N GLY A 107 4.01 1.91 6.25
CA GLY A 107 3.92 3.29 6.71
C GLY A 107 2.59 3.96 6.35
N TRP A 108 2.04 4.75 7.27
CA TRP A 108 0.78 5.46 7.06
C TRP A 108 0.89 6.50 5.93
N GLU A 109 2.09 6.99 5.66
CA GLU A 109 2.41 7.85 4.52
C GLU A 109 2.04 7.20 3.17
N LYS A 110 2.11 5.87 3.06
CA LYS A 110 1.70 5.13 1.86
C LYS A 110 0.18 5.09 1.68
N MET A 111 -0.59 5.33 2.75
CA MET A 111 -2.05 5.47 2.72
C MET A 111 -2.51 6.91 2.48
N ALA A 112 -1.62 7.91 2.57
CA ALA A 112 -2.00 9.31 2.43
C ALA A 112 -2.60 9.61 1.04
N LEU A 113 -1.99 9.06 -0.01
CA LEU A 113 -2.45 9.28 -1.38
C LEU A 113 -3.75 8.51 -1.68
N PRO A 114 -3.86 7.19 -1.48
CA PRO A 114 -5.13 6.47 -1.61
C PRO A 114 -6.25 7.07 -0.75
N GLY A 115 -5.96 7.41 0.51
CA GLY A 115 -6.89 8.05 1.43
C GLY A 115 -7.34 9.43 0.95
N GLY A 116 -6.43 10.21 0.36
CA GLY A 116 -6.74 11.50 -0.25
C GLY A 116 -7.71 11.37 -1.44
N PHE A 117 -7.48 10.39 -2.32
CA PHE A 117 -8.39 10.09 -3.44
C PHE A 117 -9.78 9.65 -2.96
N ILE A 118 -9.84 8.75 -1.97
CA ILE A 118 -11.12 8.31 -1.38
C ILE A 118 -11.84 9.50 -0.73
N GLY A 119 -11.14 10.31 0.06
CA GLY A 119 -11.71 11.49 0.71
C GLY A 119 -12.24 12.52 -0.27
N ALA A 120 -11.47 12.83 -1.33
CA ALA A 120 -11.90 13.73 -2.39
C ALA A 120 -13.12 13.18 -3.16
N GLY A 121 -13.13 11.88 -3.44
CA GLY A 121 -14.25 11.20 -4.08
C GLY A 121 -15.53 11.26 -3.25
N LEU A 122 -15.45 10.94 -1.95
CA LEU A 122 -16.59 11.06 -1.02
C LEU A 122 -17.10 12.50 -0.95
N PHE A 123 -16.21 13.47 -0.77
CA PHE A 123 -16.59 14.87 -0.65
C PHE A 123 -17.34 15.38 -1.88
N THR A 124 -16.80 15.10 -3.08
CA THR A 124 -17.43 15.53 -4.34
C THR A 124 -18.76 14.83 -4.59
N SER A 125 -18.87 13.52 -4.31
CA SER A 125 -20.14 12.78 -4.39
C SER A 125 -21.19 13.32 -3.43
N ILE A 126 -20.83 13.60 -2.17
CA ILE A 126 -21.76 14.16 -1.17
C ILE A 126 -22.21 15.57 -1.58
N ALA A 127 -21.28 16.43 -2.00
CA ALA A 127 -21.60 17.79 -2.43
C ALA A 127 -22.53 17.81 -3.65
N ALA A 128 -22.29 16.92 -4.62
CA ALA A 128 -23.17 16.74 -5.78
C ALA A 128 -24.56 16.24 -5.38
N GLY A 129 -24.63 15.25 -4.48
CA GLY A 129 -25.88 14.73 -3.93
C GLY A 129 -26.70 15.80 -3.22
N VAL A 130 -26.09 16.54 -2.29
CA VAL A 130 -26.73 17.66 -1.57
C VAL A 130 -27.23 18.74 -2.53
N SER A 131 -26.43 19.08 -3.55
CA SER A 131 -26.81 20.08 -4.56
C SER A 131 -28.01 19.61 -5.40
N ALA A 132 -28.03 18.34 -5.81
CA ALA A 132 -29.14 17.73 -6.53
C ALA A 132 -30.42 17.69 -5.67
N SER A 133 -30.32 17.29 -4.40
CA SER A 133 -31.46 17.27 -3.47
C SER A 133 -32.06 18.67 -3.26
N ARG A 134 -31.21 19.71 -3.14
CA ARG A 134 -31.67 21.10 -3.05
C ARG A 134 -32.36 21.56 -4.32
N ALA A 135 -31.85 21.19 -5.50
CA ALA A 135 -32.44 21.54 -6.79
C ALA A 135 -33.80 20.84 -7.06
N VAL A 136 -33.99 19.63 -6.55
CA VAL A 136 -35.29 18.91 -6.65
C VAL A 136 -36.33 19.54 -5.71
N ARG A 137 -35.94 19.88 -4.47
CA ARG A 137 -36.83 20.50 -3.47
C ARG A 137 -37.39 21.84 -3.93
N THR A 138 -36.60 22.65 -4.63
CA THR A 138 -37.05 23.93 -5.19
C THR A 138 -37.98 23.79 -6.40
N ARG A 139 -37.99 22.64 -7.08
CA ARG A 139 -38.90 22.35 -8.22
C ARG A 139 -40.26 21.78 -7.81
N HIS A 140 -40.38 21.12 -6.65
CA HIS A 140 -41.65 20.57 -6.15
C HIS A 140 -42.39 21.48 -5.15
N GLY A 141 -41.76 22.59 -4.73
CA GLY A 141 -42.39 23.61 -3.87
C GLY A 141 -43.05 24.76 -4.64
N ARG A 142 -43.18 24.65 -5.97
CA ARG A 142 -43.97 25.53 -6.84
C ARG A 142 -45.06 24.69 -7.49
#